data_AF-A0AA97IJ18-F1
#
_entry.id   AF-A0AA97IJ18-F1
#
_cell.length_a   1.000
_cell.length_b   1.000
_cell.length_c   1.000
_cell.angle_alpha   90.00
_cell.angle_beta   90.00
_cell.angle_gamma   90.00
#
_symmetry.space_group_name_H-M   'P 1'
#
loop_
_entity.id
_entity.type
_entity.pdbx_description
1 polymer ?
#
loop_
_entity_poly.entity_id
_entity_poly.type
_entity_poly.pdbx_seq_one_letter_code
_entity_poly.pdbx_strand_id
1 'polypeptide(L)' 'MIKSFKHKGLKRFYETGKPSGIQTMHARRVKAQLQAIDTANVIDDIDTAFIHW' A
#
# COMPACT_ATOMS: atom_id res chain seq x y z
N MET A 1 -6.17 8.39 -0.45
CA MET A 1 -4.98 9.25 -0.75
C MET A 1 -4.03 9.32 0.44
N ILE A 2 -2.81 8.82 0.31
CA ILE A 2 -1.86 8.71 1.44
C ILE A 2 -1.19 10.06 1.69
N LYS A 3 -1.28 10.56 2.93
CA LYS A 3 -0.72 11.87 3.33
C LYS A 3 0.63 11.77 4.01
N SER A 4 0.89 10.69 4.74
CA SER A 4 2.13 10.52 5.48
C SER A 4 2.44 9.05 5.71
N PHE A 5 3.70 8.76 6.03
CA PHE A 5 4.19 7.43 6.34
C PHE A 5 5.02 7.46 7.61
N LYS A 6 4.65 6.63 8.59
CA LYS A 6 5.50 6.33 9.74
C LYS A 6 6.65 5.37 9.37
N HIS A 7 6.37 4.41 8.48
CA HIS A 7 7.33 3.38 8.09
C HIS A 7 8.15 3.81 6.86
N LYS A 8 9.45 4.08 7.05
CA LYS A 8 10.36 4.54 5.99
C LYS A 8 10.41 3.60 4.77
N GLY A 9 10.38 2.29 5.01
CA GLY A 9 10.33 1.28 3.94
C GLY A 9 9.06 1.32 3.08
N LEU A 10 7.87 1.49 3.68
CA LEU A 10 6.62 1.62 2.94
C LEU A 10 6.60 2.91 2.12
N LYS A 11 7.08 4.03 2.69
CA LYS A 11 7.24 5.29 1.97
C LYS A 11 8.10 5.11 0.71
N ARG A 12 9.30 4.53 0.88
CA ARG A 12 10.23 4.30 -0.24
C ARG A 12 9.62 3.37 -1.29
N PHE A 13 8.94 2.30 -0.86
CA PHE A 13 8.31 1.37 -1.78
C PHE A 13 7.17 2.03 -2.56
N TYR A 14 6.35 2.86 -1.90
CA TYR A 14 5.30 3.65 -2.53
C TYR A 14 5.86 4.64 -3.57
N GLU A 15 6.88 5.42 -3.20
CA GLU A 15 7.43 6.49 -4.05
C GLU A 15 8.29 5.97 -5.21
N THR A 16 8.98 4.85 -5.03
CA THR A 16 10.03 4.40 -5.98
C THR A 16 9.81 3.00 -6.54
N GLY A 17 8.87 2.23 -5.99
CA GLY A 17 8.69 0.81 -6.32
C GLY A 17 9.80 -0.12 -5.82
N LYS A 18 10.84 0.40 -5.15
CA LYS A 18 11.97 -0.39 -4.66
C LYS A 18 11.61 -1.08 -3.33
N PRO A 19 11.67 -2.42 -3.22
CA PRO A 19 11.24 -3.16 -2.02
C PRO A 19 12.25 -3.12 -0.87
N SER A 20 13.34 -2.35 -1.00
CA SER A 20 14.32 -2.17 0.07
C SER A 20 13.67 -1.52 1.29
N GLY A 21 13.57 -2.28 2.39
CA GLY A 21 12.92 -1.84 3.63
C GLY A 21 11.51 -2.43 3.84
N ILE A 22 11.06 -3.35 3.00
CA ILE A 22 9.91 -4.23 3.26
C ILE A 22 10.32 -5.68 3.02
N GLN A 23 9.46 -6.63 3.41
CA GLN A 23 9.66 -8.03 3.03
C GLN A 23 9.31 -8.22 1.55
N THR A 24 10.30 -8.58 0.73
CA THR A 24 10.13 -8.71 -0.73
C THR A 24 9.05 -9.72 -1.11
N MET A 25 8.88 -10.80 -0.35
CA MET A 25 7.80 -11.78 -0.58
C MET A 25 6.40 -11.17 -0.51
N HIS A 26 6.23 -10.06 0.21
CA HIS A 26 4.95 -9.37 0.34
C HIS A 26 4.82 -8.16 -0.58
N ALA A 27 5.81 -7.86 -1.42
CA ALA A 27 5.84 -6.63 -2.23
C ALA A 27 4.58 -6.48 -3.10
N ARG A 28 4.10 -7.56 -3.73
CA ARG A 28 2.87 -7.53 -4.55
C ARG A 28 1.64 -7.15 -3.72
N ARG A 29 1.46 -7.79 -2.56
CA ARG A 29 0.33 -7.54 -1.66
C ARG A 29 0.40 -6.12 -1.09
N VAL A 30 1.57 -5.71 -0.59
CA VAL A 30 1.79 -4.36 -0.06
C VAL A 30 1.50 -3.30 -1.11
N LYS A 31 1.89 -3.53 -2.38
CA LYS A 31 1.60 -2.59 -3.47
C LYS A 31 0.10 -2.44 -3.69
N ALA A 32 -0.64 -3.55 -3.75
CA ALA A 32 -2.09 -3.53 -3.90
C ALA A 32 -2.78 -2.79 -2.74
N GLN A 33 -2.34 -3.03 -1.50
CA GLN A 33 -2.85 -2.34 -0.31
C GLN A 33 -2.62 -0.83 -0.37
N LEU A 34 -1.40 -0.41 -0.72
CA LEU A 34 -1.06 1.01 -0.84
C LEU A 34 -1.88 1.69 -1.94
N GLN A 35 -2.11 1.01 -3.07
CA GLN A 35 -2.95 1.52 -4.15
C GLN A 35 -4.40 1.68 -3.70
N ALA A 36 -4.98 0.68 -3.04
CA ALA A 36 -6.35 0.75 -2.52
C ALA A 36 -6.53 1.92 -1.54
N ILE A 37 -5.60 2.09 -0.59
CA ILE A 37 -5.61 3.21 0.37
C ILE A 37 -5.43 4.56 -0.35
N ASP A 38 -4.61 4.61 -1.39
CA ASP A 38 -4.36 5.85 -2.11
C ASP A 38 -5.57 6.28 -2.97
N THR A 39 -6.31 5.33 -3.54
CA THR A 39 -7.50 5.61 -4.37
C THR A 39 -8.81 5.69 -3.59
N ALA A 40 -8.85 5.21 -2.34
CA ALA A 40 -10.06 5.26 -1.51
C ALA A 40 -10.54 6.69 -1.25
N ASN A 41 -11.83 6.91 -1.42
CA ASN A 41 -12.56 8.14 -1.08
C ASN A 41 -13.28 8.00 0.26
N VAL A 42 -13.76 6.80 0.58
CA VAL A 42 -14.41 6.46 1.85
C VAL A 42 -13.79 5.21 2.46
N ILE A 43 -14.07 4.93 3.74
CA ILE A 43 -13.48 3.79 4.44
C ILE A 43 -13.90 2.45 3.84
N ASP A 44 -15.13 2.36 3.34
CA ASP A 44 -15.71 1.15 2.75
C ASP A 44 -15.03 0.73 1.43
N ASP A 45 -14.38 1.66 0.72
CA ASP A 45 -13.62 1.36 -0.50
C ASP A 45 -12.45 0.40 -0.20
N ILE A 46 -11.92 0.45 1.03
CA ILE A 46 -10.81 -0.39 1.46
C ILE A 46 -11.28 -1.84 1.66
N ASP A 47 -12.48 -2.04 2.21
CA ASP A 47 -13.03 -3.38 2.51
C ASP A 47 -13.26 -4.18 1.22
N THR A 48 -13.74 -3.50 0.18
CA THR A 48 -13.97 -4.09 -1.15
C THR A 48 -12.67 -4.58 -1.81
N ALA A 49 -11.56 -3.87 -1.59
CA ALA A 49 -10.26 -4.23 -2.15
C ALA A 49 -9.64 -5.49 -1.53
N PHE A 50 -10.12 -5.91 -0.35
CA PHE A 50 -9.58 -7.05 0.39
C PHE A 50 -10.36 -8.36 0.21
N ILE A 51 -11.60 -8.31 -0.27
CA ILE A 51 -12.49 -9.50 -0.35
C ILE A 51 -12.21 -10.38 -1.58
N HIS A 52 -11.41 -9.92 -2.54
CA HIS A 52 -11.16 -10.64 -3.81
C HIS A 52 -9.72 -11.19 -3.99
N TRP A 53 -8.95 -11.40 -2.92
CA TRP A 53 -7.56 -11.89 -2.98
C TRP A 53 -7.28 -13.16 -2.19
#